data_AF-A0A803LGL8-F1
#
_entry.id   AF-A0A803LGL8-F1
#
_cell.length_a   1.000
_cell.length_b   1.000
_cell.length_c   1.000
_cell.angle_alpha   90.00
_cell.angle_beta   90.00
_cell.angle_gamma   90.00
#
_symmetry.space_group_name_H-M   'P 1'
#
loop_
_entity.id
_entity.type
_entity.pdbx_description
1 polymer ?
#
loop_
_entity_poly.entity_id
_entity_poly.type
_entity_poly.pdbx_seq_one_letter_code
_entity_poly.pdbx_strand_id
1 'polypeptide(L)'
;MAANLGVNVESLQSSIVYSSTRKFSGVSNTKNPNFCYKTKPTSFLTPNKLSSSSLVLKGVESKRVIEKNCRDFSVSSGGNEAGGLTYKDAGVDIDAGSELVKRIAKMAPGIGGFGGLYPLGDSYLVAGTDGVGTKLKLAFETGIHETIGIDLVAMSVNDIVTSGAKPLFFLDYFATSRLDVDLAERVIKGIVDGCQQSDCALLGGETAEMPGFYADGEYDLSGFAVGIVKKESVINGKNIEAGDVLIGLPSSGVHSNGFSLVRRVLAQSGCSLTDKIPGEATTLGEALMAPTVIYVKQVLDVIAKGGVKGIAHITGGGFTDNIPRVFPKGLGAVIDKDSWPVLPVFKWLQEVGRIDDSEMMRTFNMGIGMVLVVSPDAALKILGDANGATPMYRIGEVKTGEGVSYR
;
A
#
# COMPACT_ATOMS: atom_id res chain seq x y z
N MET A 1 -4.59 28.08 -24.11
CA MET A 1 -5.86 28.60 -23.56
C MET A 1 -6.53 27.47 -22.81
N ALA A 2 -6.43 27.49 -21.48
CA ALA A 2 -7.01 26.47 -20.62
C ALA A 2 -8.54 26.63 -20.60
N ALA A 3 -9.26 25.64 -21.12
CA ALA A 3 -10.70 25.56 -20.91
C ALA A 3 -10.94 25.03 -19.50
N ASN A 4 -11.41 25.91 -18.61
CA ASN A 4 -11.98 25.56 -17.31
C ASN A 4 -13.13 24.57 -17.54
N LEU A 5 -12.88 23.28 -17.36
CA LEU A 5 -13.93 22.33 -17.00
C LEU A 5 -14.24 22.58 -15.52
N GLY A 6 -15.01 23.64 -15.27
CA GLY A 6 -15.56 23.95 -13.96
C GLY A 6 -16.60 22.91 -13.58
N VAL A 7 -16.14 21.74 -13.13
CA VAL A 7 -16.93 20.93 -12.21
C VAL A 7 -16.82 21.67 -10.88
N ASN A 8 -17.83 22.46 -10.57
CA ASN A 8 -17.94 23.14 -9.29
C ASN A 8 -18.24 22.07 -8.23
N VAL A 9 -17.18 21.53 -7.60
CA VAL A 9 -17.28 20.45 -6.60
C VAL A 9 -18.06 20.90 -5.36
N GLU A 10 -18.24 22.20 -5.15
CA GLU A 10 -19.01 22.75 -4.02
C GLU A 10 -20.53 22.52 -4.10
N SER A 11 -21.10 22.16 -5.26
CA SER A 11 -22.57 21.98 -5.40
C SER A 11 -23.05 20.53 -5.36
N LEU A 12 -22.15 19.55 -5.31
CA LEU A 12 -22.52 18.21 -4.87
C LEU A 12 -22.48 18.21 -3.34
N GLN A 13 -23.58 18.65 -2.72
CA GLN A 13 -23.96 18.15 -1.40
C GLN A 13 -24.25 16.64 -1.55
N SER A 14 -23.20 15.84 -1.75
CA SER A 14 -23.27 14.40 -1.75
C SER A 14 -23.46 13.98 -0.31
N SER A 15 -24.66 13.52 0.03
CA SER A 15 -24.83 12.62 1.16
C SER A 15 -23.82 11.49 0.95
N ILE A 16 -22.73 11.47 1.72
CA ILE A 16 -21.78 10.34 1.67
C ILE A 16 -22.62 9.11 1.99
N VAL A 17 -22.74 8.20 1.02
CA VAL A 17 -23.57 7.02 1.20
C VAL A 17 -22.72 5.97 1.90
N TYR A 18 -22.85 5.88 3.21
CA TYR A 18 -22.49 4.66 3.95
C TYR A 18 -23.76 3.83 4.13
N SER A 19 -23.73 2.61 3.60
CA SER A 19 -24.78 1.62 3.83
C SER A 19 -24.71 1.15 5.30
N SER A 20 -25.88 1.00 5.94
CA SER A 20 -25.99 0.45 7.29
C SER A 20 -25.54 -1.01 7.30
N THR A 21 -24.68 -1.37 8.26
CA THR A 21 -23.98 -2.65 8.36
C THR A 21 -24.82 -3.86 7.97
N ARG A 22 -24.39 -4.59 6.93
CA ARG A 22 -24.96 -5.91 6.63
C ARG A 22 -24.32 -6.96 7.52
N LYS A 23 -25.10 -7.54 8.43
CA LYS A 23 -24.70 -8.67 9.27
C LYS A 23 -24.93 -9.98 8.52
N PHE A 24 -23.86 -10.70 8.24
CA PHE A 24 -23.94 -12.06 7.71
C PHE A 24 -23.78 -13.04 8.86
N SER A 25 -24.89 -13.46 9.47
CA SER A 25 -24.86 -14.54 10.46
C SER A 25 -24.78 -15.89 9.75
N GLY A 26 -23.67 -16.61 9.92
CA GLY A 26 -23.59 -18.02 9.54
C GLY A 26 -24.63 -18.83 10.30
N VAL A 27 -25.53 -19.51 9.59
CA VAL A 27 -26.45 -20.48 10.19
C VAL A 27 -25.62 -21.67 10.68
N SER A 28 -25.35 -21.73 11.99
CA SER A 28 -24.76 -22.91 12.62
C SER A 28 -25.79 -24.04 12.55
N ASN A 29 -25.59 -24.97 11.63
CA ASN A 29 -26.39 -26.18 11.53
C ASN A 29 -25.93 -27.17 12.62
N THR A 30 -26.42 -26.99 13.85
CA THR A 30 -26.32 -28.02 14.89
C THR A 30 -27.73 -28.47 15.25
N LYS A 31 -28.16 -29.58 14.65
CA LYS A 31 -29.23 -30.42 15.18
C LYS A 31 -28.79 -30.93 16.56
N ASN A 32 -29.40 -30.45 17.61
CA ASN A 32 -29.51 -31.20 18.86
C ASN A 32 -30.82 -30.82 19.58
N PRO A 33 -31.87 -31.65 19.54
CA PRO A 33 -33.08 -31.38 20.30
C PRO A 33 -32.92 -32.01 21.68
N ASN A 34 -32.77 -31.19 22.71
CA ASN A 34 -33.21 -31.45 24.09
C ASN A 34 -32.53 -30.42 24.98
N PHE A 35 -33.23 -29.34 25.36
CA PHE A 35 -33.24 -28.87 26.74
C PHE A 35 -34.41 -27.90 26.91
N CYS A 36 -35.33 -28.30 27.77
CA CYS A 36 -36.61 -27.66 28.04
C CYS A 36 -36.38 -26.54 29.08
N TYR A 37 -36.57 -25.27 28.71
CA TYR A 37 -36.61 -24.17 29.67
C TYR A 37 -38.00 -24.10 30.32
N LYS A 38 -38.09 -24.46 31.60
CA LYS A 38 -39.18 -24.03 32.48
C LYS A 38 -38.87 -22.64 33.01
N THR A 39 -39.76 -21.71 32.69
CA THR A 39 -39.83 -20.37 33.27
C THR A 39 -40.39 -20.43 34.70
N LYS A 40 -39.89 -19.58 35.59
CA LYS A 40 -40.67 -18.72 36.51
C LYS A 40 -39.77 -17.69 37.25
N PRO A 41 -40.33 -16.57 37.74
CA PRO A 41 -39.61 -15.30 37.94
C PRO A 41 -39.48 -14.86 39.42
N THR A 42 -38.90 -13.66 39.61
CA THR A 42 -38.86 -12.78 40.82
C THR A 42 -37.77 -13.14 41.86
N SER A 43 -37.09 -12.24 42.59
CA SER A 43 -37.35 -10.85 43.01
C SER A 43 -36.05 -10.16 43.50
N PHE A 44 -36.17 -8.85 43.74
CA PHE A 44 -35.26 -7.85 44.31
C PHE A 44 -34.40 -8.27 45.52
N LEU A 45 -33.21 -7.64 45.67
CA LEU A 45 -32.69 -7.08 46.93
C LEU A 45 -31.48 -6.13 46.68
N THR A 46 -31.33 -5.18 47.61
CA THR A 46 -30.60 -3.89 47.59
C THR A 46 -29.10 -3.95 47.99
N PRO A 47 -28.33 -2.83 47.85
CA PRO A 47 -26.88 -2.82 48.04
C PRO A 47 -26.45 -2.44 49.47
N ASN A 48 -25.33 -3.01 49.95
CA ASN A 48 -24.65 -2.57 51.17
C ASN A 48 -23.28 -1.95 50.85
N LYS A 49 -23.03 -0.79 51.49
CA LYS A 49 -21.78 -0.03 51.55
C LYS A 49 -21.13 -0.18 52.94
N LEU A 50 -19.87 0.25 53.02
CA LEU A 50 -18.94 0.44 54.16
C LEU A 50 -17.96 -0.74 54.36
N SER A 51 -16.65 -0.55 54.53
CA SER A 51 -15.92 0.60 55.08
C SER A 51 -14.48 0.74 54.54
N SER A 52 -13.92 1.91 54.82
CA SER A 52 -12.58 2.44 54.59
C SER A 52 -11.46 1.79 55.42
N SER A 53 -10.26 1.65 54.85
CA SER A 53 -8.99 1.81 55.58
C SER A 53 -7.87 2.23 54.62
N SER A 54 -7.09 3.22 55.05
CA SER A 54 -5.92 3.82 54.41
C SER A 54 -4.61 3.20 54.89
N LEU A 55 -3.50 3.54 54.19
CA LEU A 55 -2.07 3.35 54.53
C LEU A 55 -1.51 1.94 54.21
N VAL A 56 -0.36 1.72 53.56
CA VAL A 56 0.92 2.46 53.46
C VAL A 56 1.60 2.14 52.11
N LEU A 57 2.16 3.16 51.44
CA LEU A 57 3.14 3.04 50.36
C LEU A 57 4.45 2.44 50.89
N LYS A 58 4.86 1.28 50.37
CA LYS A 58 6.26 0.83 50.40
C LYS A 58 6.73 0.62 48.97
N GLY A 59 7.66 1.49 48.55
CA GLY A 59 8.39 1.33 47.31
C GLY A 59 9.27 0.09 47.36
N VAL A 60 9.32 -0.63 46.25
CA VAL A 60 10.36 -1.62 45.96
C VAL A 60 10.71 -1.50 44.48
N GLU A 61 11.92 -0.98 44.29
CA GLU A 61 12.87 -1.20 43.20
C GLU A 61 12.40 -1.11 41.74
N SER A 62 12.89 -0.04 41.10
CA SER A 62 13.04 0.08 39.66
C SER A 62 13.79 -1.14 39.10
N LYS A 63 13.05 -2.08 38.50
CA LYS A 63 13.63 -3.02 37.55
C LYS A 63 14.12 -2.19 36.36
N ARG A 64 15.44 -2.12 36.18
CA ARG A 64 16.06 -1.69 34.92
C ARG A 64 15.33 -2.41 33.80
N VAL A 65 14.61 -1.64 32.97
CA VAL A 65 14.26 -2.07 31.62
C VAL A 65 15.60 -2.26 30.93
N ILE A 66 16.01 -3.52 30.75
CA ILE A 66 17.11 -3.84 29.87
C ILE A 66 16.56 -3.50 28.49
N GLU A 67 16.98 -2.37 27.93
CA GLU A 67 16.87 -2.11 26.49
C GLU A 67 17.51 -3.31 25.79
N LYS A 68 16.67 -4.23 25.30
CA LYS A 68 17.07 -5.18 24.28
C LYS A 68 17.24 -4.35 23.01
N ASN A 69 18.35 -3.63 22.90
CA ASN A 69 18.78 -3.17 21.59
C ASN A 69 18.91 -4.42 20.73
N CYS A 70 18.32 -4.39 19.52
CA CYS A 70 18.53 -5.33 18.43
C CYS A 70 20.04 -5.28 18.12
N ARG A 71 20.87 -5.90 18.97
CA ARG A 71 22.33 -5.83 18.96
C ARG A 71 22.80 -6.56 17.72
N ASP A 72 23.78 -5.96 17.04
CA ASP A 72 24.54 -6.48 15.90
C ASP A 72 24.47 -8.00 15.83
N PHE A 73 23.72 -8.48 14.83
CA PHE A 73 23.58 -9.90 14.57
C PHE A 73 24.95 -10.42 14.11
N SER A 74 25.80 -10.83 15.06
CA SER A 74 27.01 -11.59 14.74
C SER A 74 26.54 -12.95 14.22
N VAL A 75 26.63 -13.14 12.91
CA VAL A 75 26.33 -14.40 12.23
C VAL A 75 27.12 -15.52 12.90
N SER A 76 26.46 -16.35 13.71
CA SER A 76 27.04 -17.62 14.10
C SER A 76 27.01 -18.51 12.86
N SER A 77 28.19 -18.73 12.28
CA SER A 77 28.45 -19.69 11.22
C SER A 77 28.22 -21.11 11.75
N GLY A 78 26.95 -21.51 11.84
CA GLY A 78 26.49 -22.87 12.05
C GLY A 78 25.76 -23.30 10.78
N GLY A 79 26.37 -24.24 10.05
CA GLY A 79 25.93 -24.66 8.72
C GLY A 79 24.48 -25.13 8.67
N ASN A 80 23.69 -24.44 7.84
CA ASN A 80 22.65 -25.07 7.05
C ASN A 80 22.56 -24.26 5.75
N GLU A 81 22.76 -24.92 4.60
CA GLU A 81 22.53 -24.36 3.27
C GLU A 81 21.01 -24.17 3.04
N ALA A 82 20.39 -23.31 3.84
CA ALA A 82 19.08 -22.76 3.52
C ALA A 82 19.35 -21.46 2.75
N GLY A 83 18.96 -21.43 1.47
CA GLY A 83 19.02 -20.23 0.63
C GLY A 83 18.30 -19.04 1.28
N GLY A 84 18.58 -17.83 0.78
CA GLY A 84 17.95 -16.60 1.25
C GLY A 84 16.43 -16.66 1.22
N LEU A 85 15.76 -15.91 2.10
CA LEU A 85 14.30 -15.86 2.11
C LEU A 85 13.75 -15.23 0.83
N THR A 86 12.79 -15.89 0.19
CA THR A 86 12.03 -15.33 -0.94
C THR A 86 10.60 -14.95 -0.55
N TYR A 87 9.96 -14.09 -1.33
CA TYR A 87 8.56 -13.73 -1.16
C TYR A 87 7.63 -14.92 -1.38
N LYS A 88 8.05 -15.84 -2.25
CA LYS A 88 7.38 -17.13 -2.45
C LYS A 88 7.45 -18.00 -1.20
N ASP A 89 8.59 -18.06 -0.51
CA ASP A 89 8.68 -18.76 0.79
C ASP A 89 7.75 -18.11 1.82
N ALA A 90 7.57 -16.79 1.77
CA ALA A 90 6.60 -16.07 2.59
C ALA A 90 5.12 -16.30 2.19
N GLY A 91 4.85 -17.17 1.22
CA GLY A 91 3.52 -17.60 0.82
C GLY A 91 2.87 -16.78 -0.30
N VAL A 92 3.64 -15.93 -1.00
CA VAL A 92 3.11 -15.10 -2.10
C VAL A 92 3.77 -15.47 -3.43
N ASP A 93 2.97 -15.94 -4.39
CA ASP A 93 3.42 -16.33 -5.72
C ASP A 93 3.06 -15.27 -6.77
N ILE A 94 4.01 -14.39 -7.10
CA ILE A 94 3.84 -13.32 -8.10
C ILE A 94 3.62 -13.91 -9.51
N ASP A 95 4.23 -15.06 -9.81
CA ASP A 95 4.13 -15.70 -11.12
C ASP A 95 2.73 -16.29 -11.33
N ALA A 96 2.15 -16.88 -10.29
CA ALA A 96 0.76 -17.36 -10.30
C ALA A 96 -0.24 -16.20 -10.54
N GLY A 97 -0.03 -15.05 -9.89
CA GLY A 97 -0.82 -13.84 -10.13
C GLY A 97 -0.71 -13.36 -11.57
N SER A 98 0.52 -13.28 -12.10
CA SER A 98 0.78 -12.89 -13.48
C SER A 98 0.14 -13.83 -14.51
N GLU A 99 0.15 -15.13 -14.25
CA GLU A 99 -0.51 -16.13 -15.09
C GLU A 99 -2.03 -15.99 -15.08
N LEU A 100 -2.64 -15.70 -13.92
CA LEU A 100 -4.07 -15.43 -13.83
C LEU A 100 -4.46 -14.21 -14.67
N VAL A 101 -3.70 -13.11 -14.58
CA VAL A 101 -3.91 -11.91 -15.41
C VAL A 101 -3.83 -12.25 -16.89
N LYS A 102 -2.84 -13.03 -17.33
CA LYS A 102 -2.72 -13.49 -18.72
C LYS A 102 -3.93 -14.30 -19.19
N ARG A 103 -4.50 -15.15 -18.32
CA ARG A 103 -5.72 -15.91 -18.64
C ARG A 103 -6.96 -15.03 -18.73
N ILE A 104 -7.11 -14.10 -17.79
CA ILE A 104 -8.23 -13.14 -17.77
C ILE A 104 -8.18 -12.25 -19.01
N ALA A 105 -7.00 -11.75 -19.41
CA ALA A 105 -6.84 -10.91 -20.60
C ALA A 105 -7.29 -11.59 -21.91
N LYS A 106 -7.27 -12.93 -21.96
CA LYS A 106 -7.83 -13.70 -23.09
C LYS A 106 -9.37 -13.72 -23.10
N MET A 107 -10.00 -13.65 -21.93
CA MET A 107 -11.47 -13.67 -21.76
C MET A 107 -12.08 -12.27 -21.81
N ALA A 108 -11.35 -11.28 -21.28
CA ALA A 108 -11.75 -9.88 -21.21
C ALA A 108 -10.60 -9.01 -21.75
N PRO A 109 -10.57 -8.76 -23.08
CA PRO A 109 -9.58 -7.91 -23.70
C PRO A 109 -9.58 -6.51 -23.07
N GLY A 110 -8.41 -6.02 -22.65
CA GLY A 110 -8.26 -4.72 -21.98
C GLY A 110 -7.82 -4.81 -20.51
N ILE A 111 -7.72 -6.02 -19.93
CA ILE A 111 -7.18 -6.25 -18.59
C ILE A 111 -5.65 -6.48 -18.65
N GLY A 112 -4.91 -5.89 -17.70
CA GLY A 112 -3.46 -6.11 -17.53
C GLY A 112 -2.61 -4.85 -17.33
N GLY A 113 -3.19 -3.66 -17.53
CA GLY A 113 -2.59 -2.38 -17.11
C GLY A 113 -2.94 -2.02 -15.66
N PHE A 114 -2.42 -0.89 -15.17
CA PHE A 114 -2.69 -0.40 -13.82
C PHE A 114 -4.13 0.13 -13.62
N GLY A 115 -4.88 0.41 -14.69
CA GLY A 115 -6.28 0.85 -14.59
C GLY A 115 -7.10 0.49 -15.83
N GLY A 116 -8.41 0.33 -15.64
CA GLY A 116 -9.37 0.04 -16.71
C GLY A 116 -9.91 1.32 -17.35
N LEU A 117 -9.86 1.42 -18.68
CA LEU A 117 -10.36 2.55 -19.45
C LEU A 117 -11.80 2.31 -19.93
N TYR A 118 -12.71 3.23 -19.63
CA TYR A 118 -14.09 3.21 -20.10
C TYR A 118 -14.42 4.50 -20.88
N PRO A 119 -14.89 4.42 -22.14
CA PRO A 119 -15.10 5.61 -22.96
C PRO A 119 -16.27 6.47 -22.43
N LEU A 120 -16.04 7.78 -22.30
CA LEU A 120 -17.03 8.79 -21.92
C LEU A 120 -16.82 10.06 -22.76
N GLY A 121 -17.60 10.24 -23.83
CA GLY A 121 -17.46 11.41 -24.71
C GLY A 121 -16.09 11.49 -25.39
N ASP A 122 -15.38 12.61 -25.19
CA ASP A 122 -14.00 12.86 -25.63
C ASP A 122 -12.94 12.34 -24.65
N SER A 123 -13.37 11.72 -23.55
CA SER A 123 -12.54 11.28 -22.45
C SER A 123 -12.68 9.77 -22.19
N TYR A 124 -11.83 9.24 -21.33
CA TYR A 124 -11.98 7.96 -20.66
C TYR A 124 -12.18 8.18 -19.17
N LEU A 125 -13.12 7.45 -18.58
CA LEU A 125 -13.07 7.15 -17.15
C LEU A 125 -12.01 6.08 -16.94
N VAL A 126 -11.22 6.24 -15.88
CA VAL A 126 -10.17 5.29 -15.51
C VAL A 126 -10.50 4.77 -14.12
N ALA A 127 -10.74 3.47 -14.01
CA ALA A 127 -11.09 2.83 -12.74
C ALA A 127 -9.97 1.90 -12.29
N GLY A 128 -9.69 1.91 -10.98
CA GLY A 128 -8.76 1.02 -10.32
C GLY A 128 -9.37 0.48 -9.03
N THR A 129 -8.97 -0.72 -8.63
CA THR A 129 -9.35 -1.31 -7.34
C THR A 129 -8.14 -2.00 -6.72
N ASP A 130 -7.95 -1.80 -5.43
CA ASP A 130 -6.87 -2.43 -4.69
C ASP A 130 -7.23 -2.59 -3.20
N GLY A 131 -6.48 -3.45 -2.51
CA GLY A 131 -6.51 -3.58 -1.06
C GLY A 131 -5.20 -3.10 -0.43
N VAL A 132 -5.15 -3.11 0.91
CA VAL A 132 -3.92 -2.80 1.65
C VAL A 132 -2.99 -4.03 1.70
N GLY A 133 -3.57 -5.23 1.73
CA GLY A 133 -2.83 -6.48 1.82
C GLY A 133 -2.26 -6.76 3.22
N THR A 134 -1.17 -7.54 3.29
CA THR A 134 -0.68 -8.10 4.56
C THR A 134 -0.05 -7.08 5.51
N LYS A 135 0.06 -5.80 5.11
CA LYS A 135 0.38 -4.68 6.01
C LYS A 135 -0.65 -4.53 7.13
N LEU A 136 -1.90 -4.92 6.89
CA LEU A 136 -2.96 -4.94 7.90
C LEU A 136 -2.59 -5.77 9.14
N LYS A 137 -1.82 -6.86 8.97
CA LYS A 137 -1.36 -7.67 10.11
C LYS A 137 -0.43 -6.88 11.04
N LEU A 138 0.41 -5.99 10.49
CA LEU A 138 1.25 -5.09 11.31
C LEU A 138 0.42 -3.96 11.93
N ALA A 139 -0.62 -3.48 11.23
CA ALA A 139 -1.55 -2.52 11.81
C ALA A 139 -2.22 -3.06 13.07
N PHE A 140 -2.67 -4.32 13.04
CA PHE A 140 -3.28 -4.97 14.20
C PHE A 140 -2.29 -5.16 15.35
N GLU A 141 -1.04 -5.50 15.04
CA GLU A 141 0.01 -5.73 16.04
C GLU A 141 0.50 -4.43 16.70
N THR A 142 0.59 -3.34 15.93
CA THR A 142 1.06 -2.03 16.43
C THR A 142 -0.06 -1.16 16.99
N GLY A 143 -1.32 -1.42 16.61
CA GLY A 143 -2.47 -0.56 16.89
C GLY A 143 -2.51 0.73 16.07
N ILE A 144 -1.65 0.85 15.03
CA ILE A 144 -1.58 1.99 14.11
C ILE A 144 -2.57 1.74 12.97
N HIS A 145 -3.73 2.39 13.03
CA HIS A 145 -4.82 2.23 12.05
C HIS A 145 -5.11 3.52 11.26
N GLU A 146 -4.66 4.65 11.79
CA GLU A 146 -4.93 6.00 11.31
C GLU A 146 -4.34 6.26 9.93
N THR A 147 -3.25 5.59 9.57
CA THR A 147 -2.54 5.77 8.30
C THR A 147 -2.88 4.71 7.26
N ILE A 148 -3.52 3.61 7.66
CA ILE A 148 -3.84 2.49 6.76
C ILE A 148 -4.86 2.87 5.69
N GLY A 149 -5.77 3.80 6.01
CA GLY A 149 -6.67 4.35 5.00
C GLY A 149 -5.94 5.14 3.90
N ILE A 150 -4.79 5.75 4.21
CA ILE A 150 -3.96 6.44 3.22
C ILE A 150 -3.32 5.41 2.28
N ASP A 151 -2.82 4.29 2.83
CA ASP A 151 -2.30 3.18 2.03
C ASP A 151 -3.35 2.66 1.05
N LEU A 152 -4.59 2.45 1.51
CA LEU A 152 -5.70 1.99 0.67
C LEU A 152 -5.95 2.92 -0.52
N VAL A 153 -6.04 4.23 -0.25
CA VAL A 153 -6.28 5.21 -1.31
C VAL A 153 -5.08 5.27 -2.26
N ALA A 154 -3.86 5.35 -1.72
CA ALA A 154 -2.63 5.48 -2.48
C ALA A 154 -2.47 4.36 -3.51
N MET A 155 -2.74 3.11 -3.11
CA MET A 155 -2.64 1.96 -4.01
C MET A 155 -3.49 2.12 -5.26
N SER A 156 -4.75 2.54 -5.12
CA SER A 156 -5.65 2.71 -6.27
C SER A 156 -5.41 3.99 -7.07
N VAL A 157 -5.16 5.13 -6.40
CA VAL A 157 -5.02 6.43 -7.10
C VAL A 157 -3.69 6.55 -7.85
N ASN A 158 -2.61 5.97 -7.31
CA ASN A 158 -1.31 5.93 -7.97
C ASN A 158 -1.36 5.05 -9.22
N ASP A 159 -2.19 4.02 -9.22
CA ASP A 159 -2.40 3.14 -10.38
C ASP A 159 -3.13 3.86 -11.51
N ILE A 160 -4.23 4.57 -11.22
CA ILE A 160 -4.97 5.27 -12.28
C ILE A 160 -4.20 6.47 -12.85
N VAL A 161 -3.38 7.16 -12.05
CA VAL A 161 -2.59 8.31 -12.54
C VAL A 161 -1.49 7.89 -13.51
N THR A 162 -1.11 6.61 -13.57
CA THR A 162 -0.16 6.10 -14.58
C THR A 162 -0.64 6.31 -16.02
N SER A 163 -1.96 6.42 -16.22
CA SER A 163 -2.57 6.74 -17.52
C SER A 163 -2.69 8.24 -17.80
N GLY A 164 -2.27 9.08 -16.86
CA GLY A 164 -2.49 10.53 -16.86
C GLY A 164 -3.87 10.96 -16.35
N ALA A 165 -4.63 10.05 -15.73
CA ALA A 165 -5.95 10.36 -15.21
C ALA A 165 -5.90 11.21 -13.94
N LYS A 166 -6.75 12.23 -13.89
CA LYS A 166 -7.06 12.96 -12.65
C LYS A 166 -8.10 12.17 -11.85
N PRO A 167 -7.83 11.75 -10.61
CA PRO A 167 -8.83 11.14 -9.73
C PRO A 167 -10.04 12.07 -9.54
N LEU A 168 -11.25 11.51 -9.55
CA LEU A 168 -12.51 12.22 -9.31
C LEU A 168 -13.09 11.85 -7.95
N PHE A 169 -13.27 10.56 -7.71
CA PHE A 169 -13.83 10.05 -6.47
C PHE A 169 -13.30 8.66 -6.10
N PHE A 170 -13.52 8.32 -4.84
CA PHE A 170 -13.12 7.07 -4.21
C PHE A 170 -14.32 6.42 -3.50
N LEU A 171 -14.36 5.08 -3.48
CA LEU A 171 -15.24 4.30 -2.61
C LEU A 171 -14.43 3.28 -1.81
N ASP A 172 -14.92 2.92 -0.62
CA ASP A 172 -14.32 1.89 0.21
C ASP A 172 -15.30 0.76 0.60
N TYR A 173 -14.74 -0.42 0.85
CA TYR A 173 -15.42 -1.55 1.46
C TYR A 173 -14.62 -2.01 2.67
N PHE A 174 -15.22 -1.90 3.85
CA PHE A 174 -14.65 -2.28 5.13
C PHE A 174 -15.33 -3.57 5.62
N ALA A 175 -14.56 -4.62 5.87
CA ALA A 175 -15.11 -5.88 6.36
C ALA A 175 -14.40 -6.35 7.64
N THR A 176 -15.14 -6.82 8.63
CA THR A 176 -14.58 -7.22 9.94
C THR A 176 -15.38 -8.36 10.56
N SER A 177 -14.83 -9.04 11.58
CA SER A 177 -15.59 -10.00 12.40
C SER A 177 -16.71 -9.28 13.15
N ARG A 178 -16.35 -8.23 13.88
CA ARG A 178 -17.24 -7.37 14.68
C ARG A 178 -16.79 -5.94 14.53
N LEU A 179 -17.75 -5.03 14.39
CA LEU A 179 -17.46 -3.62 14.21
C LEU A 179 -17.06 -2.98 15.56
N ASP A 180 -15.80 -2.57 15.63
CA ASP A 180 -15.33 -1.57 16.58
C ASP A 180 -15.44 -0.21 15.90
N VAL A 181 -16.33 0.65 16.40
CA VAL A 181 -16.65 1.94 15.78
C VAL A 181 -15.48 2.91 15.88
N ASP A 182 -14.78 2.95 17.02
CA ASP A 182 -13.66 3.86 17.23
C ASP A 182 -12.47 3.47 16.34
N LEU A 183 -12.23 2.17 16.17
CA LEU A 183 -11.23 1.68 15.23
C LEU A 183 -11.62 2.04 13.79
N ALA A 184 -12.86 1.76 13.39
CA ALA A 184 -13.33 2.02 12.04
C ALA A 184 -13.24 3.52 11.70
N GLU A 185 -13.62 4.41 12.63
CA GLU A 185 -13.49 5.85 12.46
C GLU A 185 -12.03 6.27 12.18
N ARG A 186 -11.06 5.71 12.92
CA ARG A 186 -9.63 5.97 12.69
C ARG A 186 -9.17 5.54 11.30
N VAL A 187 -9.64 4.39 10.81
CA VAL A 187 -9.34 3.92 9.45
C VAL A 187 -9.96 4.83 8.39
N ILE A 188 -11.26 5.16 8.53
CA ILE A 188 -11.97 6.03 7.59
C ILE A 188 -11.34 7.43 7.55
N LYS A 189 -10.87 7.96 8.69
CA LYS A 189 -10.11 9.21 8.72
C LYS A 189 -8.88 9.16 7.80
N GLY A 190 -8.12 8.06 7.84
CA GLY A 190 -7.00 7.85 6.92
C GLY A 190 -7.43 7.83 5.45
N ILE A 191 -8.59 7.25 5.13
CA ILE A 191 -9.14 7.24 3.76
C ILE A 191 -9.49 8.67 3.34
N VAL A 192 -10.14 9.45 4.21
CA VAL A 192 -10.45 10.86 3.95
C VAL A 192 -9.17 11.67 3.72
N ASP A 193 -8.15 11.48 4.55
CA ASP A 193 -6.85 12.15 4.41
C ASP A 193 -6.16 11.77 3.08
N GLY A 194 -6.24 10.51 2.66
CA GLY A 194 -5.74 10.04 1.37
C GLY A 194 -6.49 10.66 0.18
N CYS A 195 -7.82 10.75 0.26
CA CYS A 195 -8.65 11.40 -0.76
C CYS A 195 -8.30 12.89 -0.91
N GLN A 196 -8.09 13.61 0.20
CA GLN A 196 -7.66 15.01 0.20
C GLN A 196 -6.28 15.20 -0.45
N GLN A 197 -5.32 14.31 -0.15
CA GLN A 197 -4.00 14.32 -0.79
C GLN A 197 -4.11 14.11 -2.31
N SER A 198 -5.07 13.28 -2.74
CA SER A 198 -5.31 12.90 -4.13
C SER A 198 -6.17 13.88 -4.93
N ASP A 199 -6.74 14.91 -4.29
CA ASP A 199 -7.74 15.82 -4.90
C ASP A 199 -8.99 15.08 -5.44
N CYS A 200 -9.44 14.04 -4.72
CA CYS A 200 -10.68 13.32 -5.03
C CYS A 200 -11.66 13.31 -3.85
N ALA A 201 -12.95 13.13 -4.14
CA ALA A 201 -13.98 13.02 -3.11
C ALA A 201 -14.13 11.57 -2.61
N LEU A 202 -14.32 11.36 -1.31
CA LEU A 202 -14.85 10.10 -0.80
C LEU A 202 -16.36 10.09 -1.06
N LEU A 203 -16.81 9.31 -2.04
CA LEU A 203 -18.20 9.33 -2.51
C LEU A 203 -19.13 8.47 -1.64
N GLY A 204 -18.60 7.41 -1.05
CA GLY A 204 -19.35 6.50 -0.19
C GLY A 204 -18.56 5.22 0.10
N GLY A 205 -19.15 4.36 0.90
CA GLY A 205 -18.55 3.09 1.28
C GLY A 205 -19.57 2.10 1.85
N GLU A 206 -19.08 0.91 2.17
CA GLU A 206 -19.89 -0.16 2.75
C GLU A 206 -19.13 -0.83 3.90
N THR A 207 -19.84 -1.12 4.99
CA THR A 207 -19.29 -1.78 6.18
C THR A 207 -19.98 -3.13 6.39
N ALA A 208 -19.21 -4.21 6.43
CA ALA A 208 -19.71 -5.57 6.61
C ALA A 208 -19.20 -6.23 7.89
N GLU A 209 -20.13 -6.76 8.70
CA GLU A 209 -19.81 -7.61 9.85
C GLU A 209 -20.03 -9.08 9.48
N MET A 210 -18.95 -9.85 9.49
CA MET A 210 -18.89 -11.25 9.07
C MET A 210 -18.20 -12.13 10.13
N PRO A 211 -18.81 -12.31 11.31
CA PRO A 211 -18.24 -13.15 12.37
C PRO A 211 -18.09 -14.60 11.88
N GLY A 212 -16.94 -15.20 12.19
CA GLY A 212 -16.60 -16.55 11.73
C GLY A 212 -15.97 -16.61 10.34
N PHE A 213 -15.93 -15.50 9.59
CA PHE A 213 -15.09 -15.35 8.40
C PHE A 213 -13.76 -14.68 8.78
N TYR A 214 -13.83 -13.52 9.42
CA TYR A 214 -12.66 -12.84 9.98
C TYR A 214 -12.42 -13.24 11.42
N ALA A 215 -11.14 -13.19 11.84
CA ALA A 215 -10.77 -13.31 13.24
C ALA A 215 -11.18 -12.04 14.01
N ASP A 216 -11.38 -12.18 15.32
CA ASP A 216 -11.74 -11.05 16.18
C ASP A 216 -10.60 -10.02 16.22
N GLY A 217 -10.97 -8.75 16.04
CA GLY A 217 -10.04 -7.62 15.95
C GLY A 217 -9.39 -7.44 14.57
N GLU A 218 -9.65 -8.33 13.61
CA GLU A 218 -9.14 -8.21 12.25
C GLU A 218 -10.20 -7.67 11.29
N TYR A 219 -9.75 -6.84 10.35
CA TYR A 219 -10.55 -6.30 9.28
C TYR A 219 -9.82 -6.37 7.93
N ASP A 220 -10.56 -6.29 6.84
CA ASP A 220 -10.03 -6.14 5.49
C ASP A 220 -10.62 -4.89 4.83
N LEU A 221 -9.86 -4.34 3.89
CA LEU A 221 -10.19 -3.11 3.18
C LEU A 221 -10.05 -3.31 1.68
N SER A 222 -11.05 -2.86 0.92
CA SER A 222 -10.97 -2.71 -0.53
C SER A 222 -11.32 -1.30 -0.94
N GLY A 223 -10.55 -0.75 -1.87
CA GLY A 223 -10.67 0.60 -2.37
C GLY A 223 -11.02 0.60 -3.85
N PHE A 224 -11.73 1.64 -4.27
CA PHE A 224 -12.15 1.82 -5.66
C PHE A 224 -11.95 3.28 -6.04
N ALA A 225 -11.00 3.56 -6.93
CA ALA A 225 -10.76 4.90 -7.44
C ALA A 225 -11.32 5.03 -8.86
N VAL A 226 -11.97 6.16 -9.15
CA VAL A 226 -12.37 6.54 -10.50
C VAL A 226 -11.78 7.90 -10.83
N GLY A 227 -11.08 8.00 -11.96
CA GLY A 227 -10.54 9.22 -12.51
C GLY A 227 -10.99 9.46 -13.95
N ILE A 228 -10.51 10.55 -14.54
CA ILE A 228 -10.81 10.94 -15.92
C ILE A 228 -9.56 11.42 -16.65
N VAL A 229 -9.46 11.10 -17.94
CA VAL A 229 -8.40 11.55 -18.84
C VAL A 229 -8.96 11.80 -20.24
N LYS A 230 -8.48 12.82 -20.94
CA LYS A 230 -8.84 13.02 -22.35
C LYS A 230 -8.25 11.92 -23.22
N LYS A 231 -8.96 11.48 -24.25
CA LYS A 231 -8.53 10.38 -25.13
C LYS A 231 -7.16 10.62 -25.76
N GLU A 232 -6.91 11.85 -26.20
CA GLU A 232 -5.65 12.28 -26.82
C GLU A 232 -4.49 12.46 -25.83
N SER A 233 -4.79 12.51 -24.52
CA SER A 233 -3.81 12.73 -23.45
C SER A 233 -3.44 11.46 -22.69
N VAL A 234 -4.01 10.30 -23.07
CA VAL A 234 -3.70 9.03 -22.42
C VAL A 234 -2.22 8.70 -22.57
N ILE A 235 -1.56 8.48 -21.43
CA ILE A 235 -0.19 7.99 -21.37
C ILE A 235 -0.25 6.46 -21.34
N ASN A 236 0.42 5.81 -22.29
CA ASN A 236 0.36 4.36 -22.46
C ASN A 236 1.69 3.74 -22.92
N GLY A 237 2.78 4.51 -22.95
CA GLY A 237 4.10 4.00 -23.29
C GLY A 237 4.37 3.70 -24.76
N LYS A 238 3.39 3.84 -25.65
CA LYS A 238 3.55 3.46 -27.07
C LYS A 238 4.66 4.19 -27.83
N ASN A 239 5.05 5.37 -27.34
CA ASN A 239 6.07 6.24 -27.94
C ASN A 239 7.42 6.16 -27.17
N ILE A 240 7.57 5.17 -26.28
CA ILE A 240 8.84 4.92 -25.60
C ILE A 240 9.84 4.33 -26.60
N GLU A 241 11.06 4.82 -26.55
CA GLU A 241 12.15 4.43 -27.43
C GLU A 241 13.44 4.18 -26.61
N ALA A 242 14.37 3.41 -27.18
CA ALA A 242 15.68 3.22 -26.55
C ALA A 242 16.40 4.57 -26.39
N GLY A 243 17.02 4.78 -25.22
CA GLY A 243 17.64 6.05 -24.84
C GLY A 243 16.71 7.02 -24.08
N ASP A 244 15.41 6.72 -23.98
CA ASP A 244 14.54 7.46 -23.05
C ASP A 244 15.03 7.28 -21.60
N VAL A 245 14.82 8.31 -20.78
CA VAL A 245 15.33 8.40 -19.42
C VAL A 245 14.27 7.95 -18.42
N LEU A 246 14.71 7.23 -17.39
CA LEU A 246 13.88 6.84 -16.25
C LEU A 246 14.10 7.82 -15.10
N ILE A 247 13.01 8.43 -14.62
CA ILE A 247 13.00 9.29 -13.44
C ILE A 247 12.22 8.60 -12.33
N GLY A 248 12.87 8.38 -11.18
CA GLY A 248 12.27 7.78 -10.00
C GLY A 248 11.80 8.84 -9.01
N LEU A 249 10.58 8.65 -8.47
CA LEU A 249 10.03 9.42 -7.37
C LEU A 249 10.20 8.62 -6.06
N PRO A 250 10.66 9.24 -4.97
CA PRO A 250 11.01 8.54 -3.75
C PRO A 250 9.78 7.98 -3.05
N SER A 251 9.90 6.74 -2.57
CA SER A 251 8.97 6.12 -1.62
C SER A 251 9.20 6.61 -0.19
N SER A 252 8.23 6.37 0.69
CA SER A 252 8.32 6.61 2.14
C SER A 252 8.87 5.40 2.92
N GLY A 253 9.14 4.29 2.23
CA GLY A 253 9.43 2.99 2.83
C GLY A 253 8.91 1.87 1.94
N VAL A 254 8.59 0.72 2.55
CA VAL A 254 8.08 -0.47 1.84
C VAL A 254 6.69 -0.29 1.18
N HIS A 255 6.02 0.84 1.44
CA HIS A 255 4.66 1.14 0.98
C HIS A 255 3.65 0.09 1.46
N SER A 256 2.86 -0.51 0.58
CA SER A 256 1.86 -1.55 0.91
C SER A 256 2.18 -2.92 0.32
N ASN A 257 3.43 -3.17 -0.07
CA ASN A 257 3.86 -4.41 -0.73
C ASN A 257 5.01 -5.10 0.02
N GLY A 258 5.14 -6.43 -0.14
CA GLY A 258 6.22 -7.22 0.47
C GLY A 258 6.01 -7.59 1.94
N PHE A 259 4.87 -7.25 2.55
CA PHE A 259 4.65 -7.41 4.00
C PHE A 259 4.64 -8.86 4.49
N SER A 260 4.33 -9.83 3.63
CA SER A 260 4.47 -11.24 3.99
C SER A 260 5.95 -11.60 4.26
N LEU A 261 6.87 -11.10 3.42
CA LEU A 261 8.30 -11.29 3.63
C LEU A 261 8.81 -10.48 4.83
N VAL A 262 8.37 -9.22 4.97
CA VAL A 262 8.68 -8.40 6.16
C VAL A 262 8.33 -9.14 7.45
N ARG A 263 7.12 -9.71 7.54
CA ARG A 263 6.67 -10.46 8.72
C ARG A 263 7.51 -11.70 8.98
N ARG A 264 7.95 -12.38 7.92
CA ARG A 264 8.83 -13.55 8.04
C ARG A 264 10.23 -13.15 8.52
N VAL A 265 10.78 -12.04 8.03
CA VAL A 265 12.06 -11.47 8.51
C VAL A 265 11.94 -11.05 9.97
N LEU A 266 10.89 -10.34 10.37
CA LEU A 266 10.63 -9.97 11.76
C LEU A 266 10.59 -11.20 12.68
N ALA A 267 9.81 -12.22 12.31
CA ALA A 267 9.69 -13.46 13.08
C ALA A 267 11.04 -14.19 13.23
N GLN A 268 11.87 -14.21 12.18
CA GLN A 268 13.21 -14.81 12.22
C GLN A 268 14.21 -13.98 13.04
N SER A 269 14.09 -12.64 13.00
CA SER A 269 14.99 -11.72 13.69
C SER A 269 14.86 -11.79 15.21
N GLY A 270 13.65 -12.08 15.71
CA GLY A 270 13.31 -11.96 17.12
C GLY A 270 13.26 -10.51 17.64
N CYS A 271 13.43 -9.50 16.77
CA CYS A 271 13.28 -8.09 17.14
C CYS A 271 11.79 -7.70 17.19
N SER A 272 11.47 -6.76 18.07
CA SER A 272 10.14 -6.18 18.24
C SER A 272 9.95 -5.00 17.29
N LEU A 273 8.70 -4.70 16.92
CA LEU A 273 8.35 -3.48 16.19
C LEU A 273 8.70 -2.19 16.96
N THR A 274 8.94 -2.28 18.27
CA THR A 274 9.39 -1.14 19.09
C THR A 274 10.92 -0.97 19.11
N ASP A 275 11.67 -1.93 18.56
CA ASP A 275 13.12 -1.83 18.47
C ASP A 275 13.51 -0.83 17.37
N LYS A 276 14.60 -0.10 17.59
CA LYS A 276 15.18 0.80 16.60
C LYS A 276 15.83 0.04 15.45
N ILE A 277 15.74 0.59 14.25
CA ILE A 277 16.58 0.14 13.15
C ILE A 277 18.05 0.44 13.53
N PRO A 278 18.99 -0.50 13.35
CA PRO A 278 20.40 -0.27 13.66
C PRO A 278 20.93 1.01 12.98
N GLY A 279 21.50 1.91 13.79
CA GLY A 279 22.04 3.20 13.31
C GLY A 279 21.00 4.33 13.16
N GLU A 280 19.71 4.06 13.39
CA GLU A 280 18.64 5.03 13.20
C GLU A 280 17.90 5.36 14.52
N ALA A 281 17.25 6.52 14.56
CA ALA A 281 16.39 6.89 15.68
C ALA A 281 15.01 6.24 15.60
N THR A 282 14.53 5.96 14.38
CA THR A 282 13.21 5.40 14.06
C THR A 282 13.12 3.91 14.40
N THR A 283 11.96 3.50 14.91
CA THR A 283 11.65 2.09 15.19
C THR A 283 11.30 1.31 13.93
N LEU A 284 11.42 -0.02 13.99
CA LEU A 284 10.98 -0.92 12.92
C LEU A 284 9.50 -0.72 12.60
N GLY A 285 8.66 -0.59 13.62
CA GLY A 285 7.22 -0.35 13.49
C GLY A 285 6.93 0.97 12.78
N GLU A 286 7.55 2.07 13.19
CA GLU A 286 7.37 3.38 12.53
C GLU A 286 7.81 3.34 11.05
N ALA A 287 8.96 2.75 10.76
CA ALA A 287 9.47 2.68 9.38
C ALA A 287 8.61 1.78 8.48
N LEU A 288 8.12 0.64 8.99
CA LEU A 288 7.27 -0.29 8.25
C LEU A 288 5.83 0.22 8.12
N MET A 289 5.33 0.97 9.10
CA MET A 289 3.97 1.54 9.08
C MET A 289 3.89 2.93 8.44
N ALA A 290 4.99 3.46 7.92
CA ALA A 290 4.98 4.69 7.12
C ALA A 290 3.94 4.58 5.98
N PRO A 291 3.03 5.56 5.83
CA PRO A 291 1.99 5.50 4.80
C PRO A 291 2.59 5.57 3.40
N THR A 292 1.98 4.87 2.46
CA THR A 292 2.31 4.94 1.03
C THR A 292 2.15 6.37 0.52
N VAL A 293 3.13 6.82 -0.28
CA VAL A 293 3.12 8.17 -0.85
C VAL A 293 2.07 8.24 -1.95
N ILE A 294 1.26 9.30 -1.94
CA ILE A 294 0.30 9.62 -3.00
C ILE A 294 0.96 10.57 -3.99
N TYR A 295 1.19 10.09 -5.22
CA TYR A 295 1.96 10.82 -6.23
C TYR A 295 1.10 11.67 -7.17
N VAL A 296 -0.23 11.66 -7.03
CA VAL A 296 -1.19 12.24 -7.99
C VAL A 296 -0.83 13.66 -8.40
N LYS A 297 -0.68 14.58 -7.45
CA LYS A 297 -0.40 16.00 -7.74
C LYS A 297 0.95 16.17 -8.44
N GLN A 298 1.99 15.52 -7.90
CA GLN A 298 3.35 15.58 -8.44
C GLN A 298 3.40 15.05 -9.88
N VAL A 299 2.74 13.92 -10.15
CA VAL A 299 2.71 13.31 -11.48
C VAL A 299 1.92 14.16 -12.47
N LEU A 300 0.74 14.65 -12.10
CA LEU A 300 -0.05 15.53 -12.97
C LEU A 300 0.68 16.85 -13.29
N ASP A 301 1.40 17.41 -12.32
CA ASP A 301 2.25 18.60 -12.54
C ASP A 301 3.37 18.32 -13.54
N VAL A 302 4.04 17.16 -13.45
CA VAL A 302 5.07 16.76 -14.41
C VAL A 302 4.47 16.49 -15.80
N ILE A 303 3.31 15.84 -15.87
CA ILE A 303 2.59 15.62 -17.14
C ILE A 303 2.25 16.96 -17.81
N ALA A 304 1.82 17.96 -17.05
CA ALA A 304 1.48 19.29 -17.57
C ALA A 304 2.69 20.01 -18.19
N LYS A 305 3.93 19.69 -17.75
CA LYS A 305 5.17 20.19 -18.37
C LYS A 305 5.52 19.50 -19.70
N GLY A 306 4.90 18.35 -19.97
CA GLY A 306 5.05 17.58 -21.20
C GLY A 306 6.29 16.66 -21.23
N GLY A 307 6.31 15.75 -22.21
CA GLY A 307 7.44 14.85 -22.45
C GLY A 307 7.39 13.50 -21.70
N VAL A 308 6.37 13.28 -20.86
CA VAL A 308 6.10 11.97 -20.24
C VAL A 308 5.53 11.00 -21.28
N LYS A 309 6.21 9.88 -21.48
CA LYS A 309 5.86 8.84 -22.45
C LYS A 309 5.24 7.62 -21.77
N GLY A 310 5.65 7.32 -20.54
CA GLY A 310 5.14 6.22 -19.73
C GLY A 310 5.32 6.47 -18.25
N ILE A 311 4.53 5.75 -17.44
CA ILE A 311 4.53 5.83 -15.99
C ILE A 311 4.35 4.42 -15.45
N ALA A 312 5.14 4.05 -14.45
CA ALA A 312 5.03 2.77 -13.75
C ALA A 312 4.96 3.00 -12.24
N HIS A 313 3.88 2.53 -11.62
CA HIS A 313 3.75 2.47 -10.17
C HIS A 313 4.48 1.22 -9.65
N ILE A 314 5.41 1.40 -8.71
CA ILE A 314 6.28 0.32 -8.23
C ILE A 314 5.64 -0.34 -7.00
N THR A 315 4.93 -1.43 -7.26
CA THR A 315 4.18 -2.22 -6.26
C THR A 315 4.74 -3.65 -6.17
N GLY A 316 3.89 -4.67 -5.97
CA GLY A 316 4.31 -6.07 -6.01
C GLY A 316 4.99 -6.42 -7.33
N GLY A 317 6.14 -7.09 -7.26
CA GLY A 317 7.00 -7.35 -8.43
C GLY A 317 8.08 -6.27 -8.66
N GLY A 318 8.07 -5.18 -7.86
CA GLY A 318 9.17 -4.22 -7.76
C GLY A 318 9.52 -3.61 -9.11
N PHE A 319 10.80 -3.35 -9.35
CA PHE A 319 11.28 -2.79 -10.62
C PHE A 319 11.14 -3.80 -11.75
N THR A 320 11.49 -5.05 -11.46
CA THR A 320 11.58 -6.16 -12.41
C THR A 320 10.27 -6.38 -13.16
N ASP A 321 9.14 -6.37 -12.45
CA ASP A 321 7.87 -6.75 -13.05
C ASP A 321 6.97 -5.54 -13.37
N ASN A 322 7.18 -4.36 -12.79
CA ASN A 322 6.32 -3.19 -13.02
C ASN A 322 6.82 -2.29 -14.16
N ILE A 323 8.12 -2.01 -14.26
CA ILE A 323 8.66 -1.10 -15.29
C ILE A 323 8.38 -1.62 -16.71
N PRO A 324 8.60 -2.92 -17.04
CA PRO A 324 8.36 -3.40 -18.39
C PRO A 324 6.88 -3.35 -18.84
N ARG A 325 5.91 -3.22 -17.92
CA ARG A 325 4.48 -3.23 -18.27
C ARG A 325 4.07 -2.05 -19.16
N VAL A 326 4.82 -0.95 -19.10
CA VAL A 326 4.56 0.24 -19.93
C VAL A 326 5.40 0.26 -21.21
N PHE A 327 6.28 -0.73 -21.43
CA PHE A 327 7.17 -0.71 -22.60
C PHE A 327 6.58 -1.41 -23.83
N PRO A 328 6.81 -0.87 -25.03
CA PRO A 328 6.66 -1.60 -26.28
C PRO A 328 7.51 -2.88 -26.29
N LYS A 329 7.08 -3.87 -27.09
CA LYS A 329 7.84 -5.12 -27.29
C LYS A 329 9.26 -4.84 -27.78
N GLY A 330 10.22 -5.63 -27.30
CA GLY A 330 11.63 -5.49 -27.66
C GLY A 330 12.38 -4.36 -26.93
N LEU A 331 11.74 -3.69 -25.97
CA LEU A 331 12.38 -2.71 -25.08
C LEU A 331 12.41 -3.18 -23.64
N GLY A 332 13.37 -2.64 -22.89
CA GLY A 332 13.68 -3.00 -21.52
C GLY A 332 14.34 -1.83 -20.80
N ALA A 333 14.71 -2.03 -19.54
CA ALA A 333 15.32 -0.98 -18.71
C ALA A 333 16.71 -1.39 -18.23
N VAL A 334 17.59 -0.40 -18.11
CA VAL A 334 18.80 -0.48 -17.28
C VAL A 334 18.59 0.45 -16.10
N ILE A 335 18.75 -0.06 -14.88
CA ILE A 335 18.59 0.68 -13.62
C ILE A 335 19.95 0.88 -12.96
N ASP A 336 20.22 2.11 -12.53
CA ASP A 336 21.46 2.55 -11.90
C ASP A 336 21.30 2.49 -10.38
N LYS A 337 21.71 1.38 -9.73
CA LYS A 337 21.32 1.11 -8.33
C LYS A 337 21.79 2.15 -7.32
N ASP A 338 22.88 2.84 -7.62
CA ASP A 338 23.50 3.82 -6.74
C ASP A 338 23.04 5.27 -7.00
N SER A 339 22.01 5.48 -7.83
CA SER A 339 21.59 6.83 -8.23
C SER A 339 20.53 7.47 -7.33
N TRP A 340 20.06 6.77 -6.30
CA TRP A 340 19.15 7.30 -5.26
C TRP A 340 19.51 6.73 -3.89
N PRO A 341 19.09 7.39 -2.79
CA PRO A 341 19.32 6.86 -1.44
C PRO A 341 18.35 5.71 -1.13
N VAL A 342 18.91 4.54 -0.77
CA VAL A 342 18.13 3.40 -0.25
C VAL A 342 17.90 3.56 1.25
N LEU A 343 16.65 3.52 1.68
CA LEU A 343 16.25 3.70 3.08
C LEU A 343 16.79 2.55 3.97
N PRO A 344 17.17 2.83 5.23
CA PRO A 344 17.72 1.84 6.17
C PRO A 344 16.87 0.59 6.37
N VAL A 345 15.54 0.72 6.32
CA VAL A 345 14.61 -0.42 6.48
C VAL A 345 14.84 -1.51 5.43
N PHE A 346 15.19 -1.15 4.19
CA PHE A 346 15.48 -2.14 3.14
C PHE A 346 16.78 -2.87 3.41
N LYS A 347 17.82 -2.15 3.84
CA LYS A 347 19.12 -2.75 4.21
C LYS A 347 18.95 -3.72 5.37
N TRP A 348 18.21 -3.31 6.39
CA TRP A 348 17.88 -4.18 7.53
C TRP A 348 17.12 -5.44 7.09
N LEU A 349 16.07 -5.29 6.26
CA LEU A 349 15.32 -6.43 5.74
C LEU A 349 16.22 -7.40 4.97
N GLN A 350 17.09 -6.87 4.12
CA GLN A 350 18.01 -7.63 3.30
C GLN A 350 19.01 -8.42 4.15
N GLU A 351 19.69 -7.76 5.08
CA GLU A 351 20.72 -8.35 5.93
C GLU A 351 20.14 -9.42 6.85
N VAL A 352 19.04 -9.11 7.54
CA VAL A 352 18.43 -10.02 8.52
C VAL A 352 17.72 -11.19 7.83
N GLY A 353 17.06 -10.94 6.71
CA GLY A 353 16.41 -11.97 5.91
C GLY A 353 17.35 -12.77 5.02
N ARG A 354 18.61 -12.34 4.89
CA ARG A 354 19.58 -12.84 3.90
C ARG A 354 18.98 -12.89 2.50
N ILE A 355 18.27 -11.84 2.12
CA ILE A 355 17.51 -11.78 0.87
C ILE A 355 18.47 -11.42 -0.27
N ASP A 356 18.44 -12.18 -1.36
CA ASP A 356 19.25 -11.89 -2.54
C ASP A 356 18.87 -10.55 -3.18
N ASP A 357 19.86 -9.85 -3.76
CA ASP A 357 19.66 -8.55 -4.44
C ASP A 357 18.50 -8.58 -5.45
N SER A 358 18.43 -9.64 -6.27
CA SER A 358 17.36 -9.78 -7.27
C SER A 358 15.98 -9.91 -6.64
N GLU A 359 15.89 -10.57 -5.49
CA GLU A 359 14.64 -10.75 -4.75
C GLU A 359 14.23 -9.46 -4.03
N MET A 360 15.20 -8.69 -3.52
CA MET A 360 14.95 -7.35 -2.99
C MET A 360 14.36 -6.43 -4.06
N MET A 361 14.95 -6.38 -5.26
CA MET A 361 14.47 -5.54 -6.38
C MET A 361 13.14 -6.00 -6.97
N ARG A 362 12.79 -7.29 -6.82
CA ARG A 362 11.51 -7.86 -7.27
C ARG A 362 10.41 -7.75 -6.21
N THR A 363 10.75 -7.80 -4.92
CA THR A 363 9.73 -7.77 -3.86
C THR A 363 9.41 -6.35 -3.42
N PHE A 364 10.44 -5.51 -3.30
CA PHE A 364 10.34 -4.19 -2.73
C PHE A 364 10.58 -3.10 -3.77
N ASN A 365 10.09 -1.90 -3.47
CA ASN A 365 10.29 -0.69 -4.27
C ASN A 365 11.69 -0.06 -4.08
N MET A 366 12.49 -0.57 -3.14
CA MET A 366 13.87 -0.17 -2.83
C MET A 366 14.13 1.34 -2.72
N GLY A 367 13.11 2.12 -2.35
CA GLY A 367 13.21 3.57 -2.20
C GLY A 367 12.53 4.38 -3.30
N ILE A 368 12.05 3.78 -4.39
CA ILE A 368 11.36 4.46 -5.50
C ILE A 368 9.96 3.89 -5.67
N GLY A 369 8.91 4.68 -5.42
CA GLY A 369 7.53 4.19 -5.55
C GLY A 369 6.88 4.47 -6.90
N MET A 370 7.42 5.37 -7.71
CA MET A 370 6.88 5.71 -9.03
C MET A 370 8.02 6.00 -10.00
N VAL A 371 7.90 5.53 -11.24
CA VAL A 371 8.88 5.75 -12.31
C VAL A 371 8.21 6.43 -13.51
N LEU A 372 8.80 7.53 -13.97
CA LEU A 372 8.40 8.24 -15.19
C LEU A 372 9.40 7.94 -16.30
N VAL A 373 8.90 7.64 -17.49
CA VAL A 373 9.69 7.44 -18.71
C VAL A 373 9.54 8.68 -19.57
N VAL A 374 10.64 9.36 -19.84
CA VAL A 374 10.63 10.67 -20.50
C VAL A 374 11.73 10.76 -21.56
N SER A 375 11.60 11.68 -22.52
CA SER A 375 12.71 11.97 -23.42
C SER A 375 13.90 12.62 -22.68
N PRO A 376 15.14 12.52 -23.18
CA PRO A 376 16.30 13.16 -22.57
C PRO A 376 16.11 14.67 -22.32
N ASP A 377 15.54 15.40 -23.28
CA ASP A 377 15.27 16.83 -23.16
C ASP A 377 14.25 17.16 -22.07
N ALA A 378 13.22 16.30 -21.92
CA ALA A 378 12.24 16.45 -20.86
C ALA A 378 12.86 16.15 -19.49
N ALA A 379 13.75 15.16 -19.41
CA ALA A 379 14.45 14.82 -18.17
C ALA A 379 15.26 16.00 -17.64
N LEU A 380 15.99 16.71 -18.50
CA LEU A 380 16.76 17.89 -18.12
C LEU A 380 15.87 18.99 -17.52
N LYS A 381 14.68 19.21 -18.09
CA LYS A 381 13.71 20.20 -17.57
C LYS A 381 13.12 19.77 -16.23
N ILE A 382 12.68 18.51 -16.13
CA ILE A 382 12.05 17.98 -14.93
C ILE A 382 13.02 17.98 -13.75
N LEU A 383 14.27 17.55 -13.97
CA LEU A 383 15.31 17.50 -12.93
C LEU A 383 15.91 18.88 -12.63
N GLY A 384 15.99 19.78 -13.61
CA GLY A 384 16.52 21.14 -13.44
C GLY A 384 15.61 22.08 -12.64
N ASP A 385 14.29 21.84 -12.68
CA ASP A 385 13.28 22.59 -11.93
C ASP A 385 13.23 22.23 -10.43
N ALA A 386 14.07 21.31 -9.95
CA ALA A 386 14.03 20.77 -8.58
C ALA A 386 14.46 21.75 -7.47
N ASN A 387 14.62 23.05 -7.75
CA ASN A 387 15.03 24.10 -6.80
C ASN A 387 13.98 24.42 -5.69
N GLY A 388 13.10 23.48 -5.34
CA GLY A 388 12.15 23.61 -4.23
C GLY A 388 11.10 22.49 -4.04
N ALA A 389 11.12 21.42 -4.86
CA ALA A 389 10.14 20.32 -4.80
C ALA A 389 10.78 18.99 -4.34
N THR A 390 9.95 18.01 -3.94
CA THR A 390 10.35 16.63 -3.59
C THR A 390 11.44 16.11 -4.54
N PRO A 391 12.55 15.53 -4.01
CA PRO A 391 13.67 15.12 -4.86
C PRO A 391 13.21 14.05 -5.85
N MET A 392 13.58 14.21 -7.12
CA MET A 392 13.41 13.20 -8.18
C MET A 392 14.79 12.76 -8.66
N TYR A 393 14.94 11.48 -8.99
CA TYR A 393 16.24 10.90 -9.34
C TYR A 393 16.24 10.42 -10.78
N ARG A 394 17.32 10.65 -11.52
CA ARG A 394 17.58 9.89 -12.75
C ARG A 394 18.01 8.48 -12.32
N ILE A 395 17.20 7.47 -12.61
CA ILE A 395 17.41 6.09 -12.13
C ILE A 395 17.87 5.12 -13.21
N GLY A 396 17.98 5.58 -14.46
CA GLY A 396 18.41 4.73 -15.55
C GLY A 396 17.86 5.18 -16.89
N GLU A 397 17.79 4.23 -17.81
CA GLU A 397 17.39 4.47 -19.19
C GLU A 397 16.75 3.24 -19.84
N VAL A 398 15.99 3.49 -20.91
CA VAL A 398 15.40 2.47 -21.74
C VAL A 398 16.48 1.90 -22.68
N LYS A 399 16.55 0.58 -22.76
CA LYS A 399 17.45 -0.17 -23.66
C LYS A 399 16.67 -0.98 -24.68
N THR A 400 17.38 -1.45 -25.70
CA THR A 400 16.91 -2.54 -26.54
C THR A 400 16.98 -3.88 -25.80
N GLY A 401 16.08 -4.80 -26.16
CA GLY A 401 15.92 -6.10 -25.50
C GLY A 401 14.98 -6.03 -24.30
N GLU A 402 14.34 -7.14 -23.96
CA GLU A 402 13.28 -7.17 -22.94
C GLU A 402 13.82 -7.31 -21.51
N GLY A 403 12.98 -6.92 -20.54
CA GLY A 403 13.25 -7.07 -19.11
C GLY A 403 14.08 -5.93 -18.50
N VAL A 404 14.42 -6.11 -17.23
CA VAL A 404 15.18 -5.13 -16.44
C VAL A 404 16.56 -5.69 -16.11
N SER A 405 17.59 -4.88 -16.31
CA SER A 405 18.97 -5.16 -15.86
C SER A 405 19.44 -4.06 -14.92
N TYR A 406 20.35 -4.42 -14.02
CA TYR A 406 20.85 -3.53 -12.98
C TYR A 406 22.35 -3.28 -13.20
N ARG A 407 22.81 -2.03 -13.09
CA ARG A 407 24.22 -1.67 -13.14
C ARG A 407 24.66 -0.90 -11.90
#